data_AF-A0A2P5N4R7-F1
#
_entry.id   AF-A0A2P5N4R7-F1
#
_cell.length_a   1.000
_cell.length_b   1.000
_cell.length_c   1.000
_cell.angle_alpha   90.00
_cell.angle_beta   90.00
_cell.angle_gamma   90.00
#
_symmetry.space_group_name_H-M   'P 1'
#
loop_
_entity.id
_entity.type
_entity.pdbx_description
1 polymer ?
#
loop_
_entity_poly.entity_id
_entity_poly.type
_entity_poly.pdbx_seq_one_letter_code
_entity_poly.pdbx_strand_id
1 'polypeptide(L)' 'FLAMPISWKGTLAQYVGRLHRLHHAKTEVRIYDYVDDQVPMLSKMSERRKVGYRSLGYKMIDS' A
#
# COMPACT_ATOMS: atom_id res chain seq x y z
N PHE A 1 -7.37 -5.04 -1.44
CA PHE A 1 -7.83 -3.66 -1.63
C PHE A 1 -7.56 -2.89 -0.34
N LEU A 2 -6.98 -1.70 -0.42
CA LEU A 2 -6.86 -0.77 0.72
C LEU A 2 -7.74 0.43 0.39
N ALA A 3 -8.95 0.47 0.95
CA ALA A 3 -9.89 1.59 0.78
C ALA A 3 -9.96 2.49 2.03
N MET A 4 -8.95 2.43 2.90
CA MET A 4 -9.04 2.95 4.26
C MET A 4 -8.13 4.17 4.49
N PRO A 5 -8.53 5.12 5.36
CA PRO A 5 -7.77 6.31 5.70
C PRO A 5 -6.61 5.98 6.67
N ILE A 6 -5.75 5.03 6.29
CA ILE A 6 -4.64 4.58 7.13
C ILE A 6 -3.33 4.96 6.44
N SER A 7 -2.59 5.88 7.06
CA SER A 7 -1.26 6.32 6.61
C SER A 7 -0.14 5.98 7.60
N TRP A 8 -0.43 5.19 8.64
CA TRP A 8 0.56 4.83 9.65
C TRP A 8 1.44 3.68 9.17
N LYS A 9 2.76 3.91 9.20
CA LYS A 9 3.78 2.97 8.74
C LYS A 9 3.65 1.59 9.39
N GLY A 10 3.29 1.53 10.68
CA GLY A 10 3.10 0.29 11.43
C GLY A 10 1.96 -0.57 10.89
N THR A 11 0.79 0.03 10.64
CA THR A 11 -0.36 -0.69 10.08
C THR A 11 -0.10 -1.17 8.66
N LEU A 12 0.57 -0.33 7.85
CA LEU A 12 0.96 -0.70 6.48
C LEU A 12 1.93 -1.89 6.48
N ALA A 13 2.94 -1.87 7.35
CA ALA A 13 3.90 -2.95 7.51
C ALA A 13 3.24 -4.25 7.99
N GLN A 14 2.28 -4.19 8.93
CA GLN A 14 1.51 -5.36 9.36
C GLN A 14 0.70 -5.97 8.20
N TYR A 15 0.04 -5.13 7.40
CA TYR A 15 -0.76 -5.58 6.27
C TYR A 15 0.11 -6.26 5.20
N VAL A 16 1.18 -5.58 4.81
CA VAL A 16 2.21 -6.08 3.89
C VAL A 16 2.82 -7.38 4.40
N GLY A 17 3.17 -7.46 5.68
CA GLY A 17 3.70 -8.67 6.31
C GLY A 17 2.76 -9.88 6.19
N ARG A 18 1.44 -9.67 6.31
CA ARG A 18 0.45 -10.73 6.08
C ARG A 18 0.44 -11.21 4.63
N LEU A 19 0.60 -10.30 3.67
CA LEU A 19 0.70 -10.64 2.25
C LEU A 19 2.02 -11.37 1.92
N HIS A 20 3.10 -11.10 2.64
CA HIS A 20 4.42 -11.70 2.38
C HIS A 20 4.59 -13.13 2.93
N ARG A 21 3.68 -13.65 3.75
CA ARG A 21 3.76 -15.03 4.27
C ARG A 21 4.01 -16.06 3.16
N LEU A 22 5.00 -16.93 3.34
CA LEU A 22 5.42 -17.92 2.35
C LEU A 22 4.25 -18.83 1.96
N HIS A 23 4.06 -18.98 0.64
CA HIS A 23 3.13 -19.92 0.06
C HIS A 23 3.73 -20.43 -1.24
N HIS A 24 3.78 -21.75 -1.41
CA HIS A 24 4.54 -22.41 -2.49
C HIS A 24 4.15 -21.94 -3.90
N ALA A 25 2.88 -21.60 -4.12
CA ALA A 25 2.38 -21.14 -5.42
C ALA A 25 2.39 -19.60 -5.60
N LYS A 26 2.87 -18.83 -4.62
CA LYS A 26 2.83 -17.36 -4.69
C LYS A 26 4.09 -16.83 -5.37
N THR A 27 3.91 -16.26 -6.55
CA THR A 27 5.00 -15.73 -7.38
C THR A 27 5.28 -14.25 -7.15
N GLU A 28 4.27 -13.47 -6.75
CA GLU A 28 4.41 -12.03 -6.49
C GLU A 28 3.34 -11.51 -5.52
N VAL A 29 3.54 -10.30 -5.01
CA VAL A 29 2.55 -9.55 -4.21
C VAL A 29 2.30 -8.22 -4.89
N ARG A 30 1.07 -7.98 -5.33
CA ARG A 30 0.64 -6.71 -5.91
C ARG A 30 -0.34 -5.99 -4.98
N ILE A 31 -0.13 -4.69 -4.80
CA ILE A 31 -1.01 -3.83 -4.02
C ILE A 31 -1.75 -2.90 -4.98
N TYR A 32 -3.07 -2.97 -4.96
CA TYR A 32 -3.94 -1.99 -5.60
C TYR A 32 -4.41 -0.98 -4.55
N ASP A 33 -3.91 0.24 -4.67
CA ASP A 33 -4.27 1.38 -3.81
C ASP A 33 -5.19 2.33 -4.59
N TYR A 34 -6.46 2.38 -4.21
CA TYR A 34 -7.43 3.25 -4.85
C TYR A 34 -7.36 4.64 -4.23
N VAL A 35 -7.23 5.65 -5.07
CA VAL A 35 -7.08 7.05 -4.65
C VAL A 35 -8.25 7.87 -5.18
N ASP A 36 -8.86 8.62 -4.28
CA ASP A 36 -9.76 9.73 -4.61
C ASP A 36 -8.99 11.03 -4.37
N ASP A 37 -8.63 11.70 -5.46
CA ASP A 37 -7.86 12.94 -5.44
C ASP A 37 -8.72 14.19 -5.22
N GLN A 38 -10.04 14.08 -5.43
CA GLN A 38 -11.01 15.16 -5.26
C GLN A 38 -11.29 15.44 -3.77
N VAL A 39 -10.97 14.49 -2.89
CA VAL A 39 -11.08 14.65 -1.44
C VAL A 39 -9.68 14.97 -0.87
N PRO A 40 -9.40 16.21 -0.43
CA PRO A 40 -8.05 16.64 -0.03
C PRO A 40 -7.41 15.80 1.07
N MET A 41 -8.23 15.26 1.97
CA MET A 41 -7.78 14.38 3.05
C MET A 41 -7.30 13.02 2.50
N LEU A 42 -8.05 12.41 1.57
CA LEU A 42 -7.70 11.13 0.97
C LEU A 42 -6.48 11.23 0.07
N SER A 43 -6.34 12.33 -0.67
CA SER A 43 -5.15 12.67 -1.44
C SER A 43 -3.89 12.77 -0.56
N LYS A 44 -3.94 13.51 0.55
CA LYS A 44 -2.81 13.57 1.50
C LYS A 44 -2.45 12.21 2.10
N MET A 45 -3.44 11.35 2.31
CA MET A 45 -3.21 10.00 2.84
C MET A 45 -2.58 9.07 1.80
N SER A 46 -2.98 9.15 0.54
CA SER A 46 -2.38 8.33 -0.53
C SER A 46 -0.91 8.68 -0.72
N GLU A 47 -0.54 9.96 -0.66
CA GLU A 47 0.86 10.39 -0.73
C GLU A 47 1.71 9.80 0.40
N ARG A 48 1.19 9.77 1.62
CA ARG A 48 1.86 9.12 2.76
C ARG A 48 2.00 7.61 2.56
N ARG A 49 0.99 6.94 1.98
CA ARG A 49 1.05 5.51 1.65
C ARG A 49 2.11 5.23 0.58
N LYS A 50 2.23 6.06 -0.48
CA LYS A 50 3.29 5.95 -1.50
C LYS A 50 4.69 5.96 -0.88
N VAL A 51 4.94 6.83 0.11
CA VAL A 51 6.21 6.83 0.87
C VAL A 51 6.38 5.53 1.66
N GLY A 52 5.32 5.06 2.33
CA GLY A 52 5.31 3.80 3.06
C GLY A 52 5.64 2.58 2.19
N TYR A 53 4.99 2.45 1.03
CA TYR A 53 5.25 1.38 0.07
C TYR A 53 6.70 1.36 -0.41
N ARG A 54 7.24 2.53 -0.79
CA ARG A 54 8.65 2.65 -1.18
C ARG A 54 9.59 2.22 -0.06
N SER A 55 9.30 2.59 1.18
CA SER A 55 10.12 2.18 2.34
C SER A 55 10.05 0.67 2.63
N LEU A 56 9.01 -0.02 2.14
CA LEU A 56 8.82 -1.46 2.25
C LEU A 56 9.36 -2.24 1.03
N GLY A 57 10.01 -1.54 0.08
CA GLY A 57 10.61 -2.16 -1.11
C GLY A 57 9.66 -2.36 -2.29
N TYR A 58 8.43 -1.87 -2.21
CA TYR A 58 7.51 -1.88 -3.35
C TYR A 58 7.92 -0.85 -4.40
N LYS A 59 7.73 -1.22 -5.66
CA LYS A 59 7.85 -0.33 -6.81
C LYS A 59 6.45 0.06 -7.27
N MET A 60 6.25 1.35 -7.50
CA MET A 60 5.05 1.84 -8.17
C MET A 60 5.14 1.42 -9.64
N ILE A 61 4.06 0.86 -10.16
CA ILE A 61 3.93 0.57 -11.58
C ILE A 61 3.00 1.65 -12.11
N ASP A 62 3.57 2.63 -12.81
CA ASP A 62 2.77 3.61 -13.54
C ASP A 62 2.03 2.85 -14.66
N SER A 63 0.71 3.04 -14.72
CA SER A 63 -0.15 2.49 -15.78
C SER A 63 -0.36 3.52 -16.87
#